data_AF-A0A353ZSC3-F1
#
_entry.id   AF-A0A353ZSC3-F1
#
_cell.length_a   1.000
_cell.length_b   1.000
_cell.length_c   1.000
_cell.angle_alpha   90.00
_cell.angle_beta   90.00
_cell.angle_gamma   90.00
#
_symmetry.space_group_name_H-M   'P 1'
#
loop_
_entity.id
_entity.type
_entity.pdbx_description
1 polymer ?
#
loop_
_entity_poly.entity_id
_entity_poly.type
_entity_poly.pdbx_seq_one_letter_code
_entity_poly.pdbx_strand_id
1 'polypeptide(L)'
;GLFGGAGVGKTVLIQEMITRVARNFGGTSVFAGVGERTREGNDLWVEMEEAGVLKDTALVFGQMDEPPGTRLRVALSALTMAEYFRDVQNQDVLLFID
;
A
#
# COMPACT_ATOMS: atom_id res chain seq x y z
N GLY A 1 0.90 10.35 9.27
CA GLY A 1 2.04 10.44 8.34
C GLY A 1 3.27 9.89 9.02
N LEU A 2 3.97 8.95 8.38
CA LEU A 2 5.24 8.41 8.85
C LEU A 2 6.38 9.23 8.23
N PHE A 3 7.05 10.05 9.04
CA PHE A 3 8.25 10.78 8.61
C PHE A 3 9.48 9.95 8.96
N GLY A 4 10.27 9.57 7.96
CA GLY A 4 11.45 8.71 8.13
C GLY A 4 12.44 8.86 6.97
N GLY A 5 13.67 8.38 7.16
CA GLY A 5 14.71 8.30 6.12
C GLY A 5 14.92 6.88 5.61
N ALA A 6 15.85 6.68 4.67
CA ALA A 6 16.20 5.34 4.20
C ALA A 6 16.75 4.48 5.36
N GLY A 7 16.27 3.23 5.49
CA GLY A 7 16.78 2.28 6.47
C GLY A 7 16.22 2.38 7.90
N VAL A 8 15.26 3.28 8.17
CA VAL A 8 14.68 3.43 9.53
C VAL A 8 13.55 2.43 9.85
N GLY A 9 13.27 1.47 8.97
CA GLY A 9 12.21 0.48 9.16
C GLY A 9 10.79 0.97 8.86
N LYS A 10 10.63 2.00 8.00
CA LYS A 10 9.32 2.50 7.56
C LYS A 10 8.44 1.39 6.98
N THR A 11 9.01 0.55 6.12
CA THR A 11 8.32 -0.57 5.48
C THR A 11 7.80 -1.57 6.51
N VAL A 12 8.60 -1.93 7.51
CA VAL A 12 8.20 -2.83 8.62
C VAL A 12 7.00 -2.27 9.40
N LEU A 13 7.00 -0.96 9.66
CA LEU A 13 5.86 -0.32 10.34
C LEU A 13 4.59 -0.32 9.48
N ILE A 14 4.71 -0.06 8.17
CA ILE A 14 3.57 -0.10 7.25
C ILE A 14 2.99 -1.52 7.21
N GLN A 15 3.84 -2.54 7.13
CA GLN A 15 3.43 -3.94 7.10
C GLN A 15 2.70 -4.37 8.36
N GLU A 16 3.22 -4.00 9.54
CA GLU A 16 2.56 -4.27 10.81
C GLU A 16 1.21 -3.57 10.91
N MET A 17 1.10 -2.33 10.41
CA MET A 17 -0.18 -1.62 10.40
C MET A 17 -1.19 -2.29 9.46
N ILE A 18 -0.81 -2.68 8.24
CA ILE A 18 -1.66 -3.41 7.29
C ILE A 18 -2.14 -4.72 7.92
N THR A 19 -1.22 -5.48 8.51
CA THR A 19 -1.53 -6.76 9.15
C THR A 19 -2.51 -6.60 10.31
N ARG A 20 -2.34 -5.55 11.13
CA ARG A 20 -3.26 -5.26 12.24
C ARG A 20 -4.64 -4.82 11.77
N VAL A 21 -4.74 -4.04 10.71
CA VAL A 21 -6.05 -3.63 10.16
C VAL A 21 -6.77 -4.82 9.53
N ALA A 22 -6.08 -5.61 8.70
CA ALA A 22 -6.65 -6.79 8.07
C ALA A 22 -7.16 -7.80 9.12
N ARG A 23 -6.38 -8.07 10.18
CA ARG A 23 -6.72 -9.08 11.19
C ARG A 23 -7.74 -8.62 12.24
N ASN A 24 -7.68 -7.35 12.66
CA ASN A 24 -8.48 -6.89 13.81
C ASN A 24 -9.69 -6.03 13.43
N PHE A 25 -9.69 -5.42 12.24
CA PHE A 25 -10.71 -4.43 11.87
C PHE A 25 -11.60 -4.85 10.69
N GLY A 26 -11.35 -6.00 10.05
CA GLY A 26 -12.19 -6.48 8.94
C GLY A 26 -12.28 -5.52 7.75
N GLY A 27 -11.36 -4.55 7.70
CA GLY A 27 -11.27 -3.51 6.66
C GLY A 27 -10.20 -3.84 5.63
N THR A 28 -10.23 -3.11 4.52
CA THR A 28 -9.31 -3.31 3.39
C THR A 28 -8.19 -2.28 3.45
N SER A 29 -6.97 -2.72 3.12
CA SER A 29 -5.83 -1.81 2.98
C SER A 29 -5.54 -1.51 1.51
N VAL A 30 -5.18 -0.27 1.20
CA VAL A 30 -4.69 0.11 -0.13
C VAL A 30 -3.32 0.72 0.03
N PHE A 31 -2.32 0.18 -0.66
CA PHE A 31 -0.96 0.70 -0.66
C PHE A 31 -0.63 1.29 -2.03
N ALA A 32 -0.15 2.53 -2.04
CA ALA A 32 0.35 3.22 -3.22
C ALA A 32 1.87 3.40 -3.10
N GLY A 33 2.65 2.64 -3.86
CA GLY A 33 4.10 2.82 -3.94
C GLY A 33 4.45 3.82 -5.04
N VAL A 34 4.73 5.07 -4.68
CA VAL A 34 4.99 6.18 -5.59
C VAL A 34 6.50 6.40 -5.76
N GLY A 35 7.05 5.87 -6.84
CA GLY A 35 8.48 5.94 -7.10
C GLY A 35 9.28 5.08 -6.13
N GLU A 36 8.72 3.94 -5.73
CA GLU A 36 9.44 2.92 -4.97
C GLU A 36 10.44 2.16 -5.85
N ARG A 37 11.42 1.51 -5.24
CA ARG A 37 12.31 0.61 -6.00
C ARG A 37 11.58 -0.70 -6.27
N THR A 38 11.79 -1.26 -7.46
CA THR A 38 11.19 -2.56 -7.85
C THR A 38 11.53 -3.68 -6.87
N ARG A 39 12.74 -3.68 -6.31
CA ARG A 39 13.13 -4.61 -5.25
C ARG A 39 12.30 -4.42 -3.98
N GLU A 40 12.14 -3.18 -3.50
CA GLU A 40 11.38 -2.86 -2.29
C GLU A 40 9.89 -3.22 -2.46
N GLY A 41 9.33 -2.96 -3.64
CA GLY A 41 7.96 -3.38 -3.98
C GLY A 41 7.79 -4.90 -4.06
N ASN A 42 8.76 -5.62 -4.61
CA ASN A 42 8.76 -7.09 -4.65
C ASN A 42 8.87 -7.69 -3.25
N ASP A 43 9.80 -7.21 -2.43
CA ASP A 43 9.99 -7.66 -1.05
C ASP A 43 8.69 -7.45 -0.25
N LEU A 44 8.05 -6.28 -0.38
CA LEU A 44 6.74 -6.00 0.23
C LEU A 44 5.64 -6.98 -0.24
N TRP A 45 5.58 -7.29 -1.54
CA TRP A 45 4.59 -8.22 -2.08
C TRP A 45 4.75 -9.63 -1.51
N VAL A 46 5.98 -10.16 -1.49
CA VAL A 46 6.28 -11.50 -0.92
C VAL A 46 5.92 -11.53 0.56
N GLU A 47 6.32 -10.52 1.33
CA GLU A 47 6.04 -10.46 2.77
C GLU A 47 4.52 -10.40 3.07
N MET A 48 3.74 -9.70 2.23
CA MET A 48 2.28 -9.66 2.32
C MET A 48 1.63 -11.01 1.98
N GLU A 49 2.22 -11.76 1.05
CA GLU A 49 1.81 -13.12 0.71
C GLU A 49 2.04 -14.07 1.89
N GLU A 50 3.25 -14.05 2.45
CA GLU A 50 3.64 -14.87 3.61
C GLU A 50 2.79 -14.54 4.84
N ALA A 51 2.43 -13.27 5.05
CA ALA A 51 1.55 -12.84 6.13
C ALA A 51 0.07 -13.22 5.93
N GLY A 52 -0.31 -13.64 4.70
CA GLY A 52 -1.67 -14.03 4.33
C GLY A 52 -2.66 -12.88 4.20
N VAL A 53 -2.17 -11.65 4.01
CA VAL A 53 -2.98 -10.42 4.02
C VAL A 53 -3.20 -9.83 2.62
N LEU A 54 -2.58 -10.40 1.59
CA LEU A 54 -2.77 -10.00 0.19
C LEU A 54 -4.25 -10.01 -0.25
N LYS A 55 -5.05 -10.94 0.27
CA LYS A 55 -6.49 -11.03 -0.05
C LYS A 55 -7.30 -9.81 0.43
N ASP A 56 -6.81 -9.12 1.45
CA ASP A 56 -7.45 -7.97 2.09
C ASP A 56 -6.71 -6.65 1.75
N THR A 57 -5.77 -6.70 0.80
CA THR A 57 -4.89 -5.58 0.47
C THR A 57 -4.81 -5.36 -1.05
N ALA A 58 -5.06 -4.12 -1.49
CA ALA A 58 -4.76 -3.69 -2.86
C ALA A 58 -3.38 -3.03 -2.89
N LEU A 59 -2.48 -3.53 -3.74
CA LEU A 59 -1.15 -2.94 -3.96
C LEU A 59 -1.12 -2.26 -5.32
N VAL A 60 -0.77 -0.97 -5.35
CA VAL A 60 -0.69 -0.14 -6.55
C VAL A 60 0.71 0.46 -6.64
N PHE A 61 1.46 0.10 -7.67
CA PHE A 61 2.86 0.49 -7.81
C PHE A 61 3.11 1.36 -9.03
N GLY A 62 3.89 2.42 -8.84
CA GLY A 62 4.44 3.25 -9.91
C GLY A 62 5.92 3.40 -9.61
N GLN A 63 6.72 2.41 -10.06
CA GLN A 63 8.11 2.23 -9.67
C GLN A 63 9.03 3.38 -10.15
N MET A 64 10.25 3.47 -9.62
CA MET A 64 11.22 4.51 -10.00
C MET A 64 11.58 4.51 -11.50
N ASP A 65 11.55 3.35 -12.14
CA ASP A 65 11.87 3.16 -13.56
C ASP A 65 10.72 3.53 -14.51
N GLU A 66 9.51 3.73 -13.99
CA GLU A 66 8.36 4.20 -14.77
C GLU A 66 8.48 5.68 -15.17
N PRO A 67 7.81 6.14 -16.24
CA PRO A 67 7.78 7.56 -16.59
C PRO A 67 7.25 8.44 -15.45
N PRO A 68 7.70 9.71 -15.34
CA PRO A 68 7.25 10.62 -14.28
C PRO A 68 5.73 10.84 -14.28
N GLY A 69 5.08 10.73 -15.44
CA GLY A 69 3.62 10.80 -15.55
C GLY A 69 2.90 9.65 -14.83
N THR A 70 3.45 8.44 -14.90
CA THR A 70 2.93 7.26 -14.18
C THR A 70 3.02 7.49 -12.67
N ARG A 71 4.19 7.92 -12.18
CA ARG A 71 4.41 8.19 -10.76
C ARG A 71 3.50 9.30 -10.22
N LEU A 72 3.26 10.36 -11.00
CA LEU A 72 2.35 11.43 -10.61
C LEU A 72 0.90 10.94 -10.43
N ARG A 73 0.49 9.90 -11.17
CA ARG A 73 -0.89 9.42 -11.20
C ARG A 73 -1.16 8.19 -10.34
N VAL A 74 -0.13 7.42 -9.99
CA VAL A 74 -0.32 6.16 -9.27
C VAL A 74 -1.03 6.33 -7.93
N ALA A 75 -0.72 7.40 -7.18
CA ALA A 75 -1.41 7.74 -5.94
C ALA A 75 -2.91 8.00 -6.16
N LEU A 76 -3.30 8.59 -7.29
CA LEU A 76 -4.70 8.81 -7.64
C LEU A 76 -5.41 7.51 -8.01
N SER A 77 -4.72 6.59 -8.69
CA SER A 77 -5.26 5.25 -8.96
C SER A 77 -5.54 4.50 -7.66
N ALA A 78 -4.61 4.56 -6.71
CA ALA A 78 -4.79 3.98 -5.38
C ALA A 78 -5.92 4.65 -4.59
N LEU A 79 -6.00 5.99 -4.63
CA LEU A 79 -7.11 6.73 -4.02
C LEU A 79 -8.46 6.32 -4.62
N THR A 80 -8.54 6.16 -5.94
CA THR A 80 -9.76 5.70 -6.63
C THR A 80 -10.20 4.32 -6.13
N MET A 81 -9.26 3.37 -5.95
CA MET A 81 -9.57 2.06 -5.38
C MET A 81 -10.06 2.18 -3.93
N ALA A 82 -9.40 3.02 -3.13
CA ALA A 82 -9.79 3.27 -1.75
C ALA A 82 -11.20 3.89 -1.65
N GLU A 83 -11.53 4.84 -2.52
CA GLU A 83 -12.86 5.44 -2.62
C GLU A 83 -13.92 4.40 -3.00
N TYR A 84 -13.60 3.47 -3.90
CA TYR A 84 -14.53 2.37 -4.23
C TYR A 84 -14.82 1.47 -3.02
N PHE A 85 -13.78 1.05 -2.29
CA PHE A 85 -13.96 0.23 -1.08
C PHE A 85 -14.75 0.97 0.01
N ARG A 86 -14.52 2.28 0.16
CA ARG A 86 -15.23 3.13 1.12
C ARG A 86 -16.69 3.38 0.72
N ASP A 87 -16.93 3.86 -0.49
CA ASP A 87 -18.23 4.41 -0.89
C ASP A 87 -19.19 3.35 -1.45
N VAL A 88 -18.65 2.32 -2.13
CA VAL A 88 -19.45 1.28 -2.78
C VAL A 88 -19.48 0.01 -1.94
N GLN A 89 -18.34 -0.43 -1.40
CA GLN A 89 -18.29 -1.62 -0.55
C GLN A 89 -18.53 -1.33 0.94
N ASN A 90 -18.59 -0.05 1.32
CA ASN A 90 -18.89 0.40 2.67
C ASN A 90 -17.95 -0.22 3.73
N GLN A 91 -16.67 -0.33 3.38
CA GLN A 91 -15.60 -0.86 4.23
C GLN A 91 -14.79 0.26 4.85
N ASP A 92 -14.21 -0.01 6.02
CA ASP A 92 -13.14 0.82 6.56
C ASP A 92 -11.87 0.60 5.72
N VAL A 93 -11.31 1.69 5.20
CA VAL A 93 -10.16 1.64 4.31
C VAL A 93 -8.96 2.32 4.94
N LEU A 94 -7.84 1.61 5.00
CA LEU A 94 -6.55 2.20 5.33
C LEU A 94 -5.75 2.42 4.05
N LEU A 95 -5.61 3.68 3.64
CA LEU A 95 -4.80 4.08 2.50
C LEU A 95 -3.39 4.49 2.94
N PHE A 96 -2.39 3.79 2.41
CA PHE A 96 -0.98 4.13 2.52
C PHE A 96 -0.49 4.72 1.20
N ILE A 97 0.21 5.84 1.29
CA ILE A 97 0.95 6.43 0.18
C ILE A 97 2.40 6.46 0.61
N ASP A 98 3.21 5.64 -0.06
CA ASP A 98 4.66 5.58 0.08
C ASP A 98 5.31 6.46 -0.99
#